data_AF-A0A970CDM4-F1
#
_entry.id   AF-A0A970CDM4-F1
#
_cell.length_a   1.000
_cell.length_b   1.000
_cell.length_c   1.000
_cell.angle_alpha   90.00
_cell.angle_beta   90.00
_cell.angle_gamma   90.00
#
_symmetry.space_group_name_H-M   'P 1'
#
loop_
_entity.id
_entity.type
_entity.pdbx_description
1 polymer ?
#
loop_
_entity_poly.entity_id
_entity_poly.type
_entity_poly.pdbx_seq_one_letter_code
_entity_poly.pdbx_strand_id
1 'polypeptide(L)'
;MVSILRDKMQSKLMLLLSVFVLIPLCAVGVFSVQTAEDLILRLATNHIEHAVADKATLLERWVSERKADMEVLAGSSIMSLMNGAQLASYLESIKGHYKVYSDISIVSVDGETLHGSFGKSLPFEGESWYRDSLEGRLAMSDIQLDRERGESFFRISAPL
;
A
#
# COMPACT_ATOMS: atom_id res chain seq x y z
N MET A 1 75.13 -10.44 32.50
CA MET A 1 74.46 -9.17 32.83
C MET A 1 74.09 -8.33 31.60
N VAL A 2 74.92 -8.29 30.54
CA VAL A 2 74.66 -7.50 29.32
C VAL A 2 73.55 -8.05 28.41
N SER A 3 73.31 -9.38 28.36
CA SER A 3 72.17 -9.93 27.57
C SER A 3 70.81 -9.57 28.16
N ILE A 4 70.68 -9.65 29.49
CA ILE A 4 69.44 -9.32 30.23
C ILE A 4 69.03 -7.85 30.04
N LEU A 5 70.00 -6.93 29.96
CA LEU A 5 69.73 -5.50 29.69
C LEU A 5 69.29 -5.26 28.23
N ARG A 6 69.78 -6.05 27.27
CA ARG A 6 69.44 -5.96 25.84
C ARG A 6 68.02 -6.45 25.57
N ASP A 7 67.63 -7.59 26.14
CA ASP A 7 66.27 -8.14 26.01
C ASP A 7 65.23 -7.19 26.61
N LYS A 8 65.57 -6.54 27.72
CA LYS A 8 64.70 -5.55 28.38
C LYS A 8 64.53 -4.27 27.56
N MET A 9 65.54 -3.88 26.75
CA MET A 9 65.43 -2.77 25.81
C MET A 9 64.67 -3.15 24.54
N GLN A 10 64.95 -4.32 23.97
CA GLN A 10 64.27 -4.82 22.77
C GLN A 10 62.77 -5.02 23.00
N SER A 11 62.39 -5.59 24.15
CA SER A 11 60.98 -5.74 24.54
C SER A 11 60.26 -4.39 24.68
N LYS A 12 60.90 -3.38 25.28
CA LYS A 12 60.32 -2.02 25.39
C LYS A 12 60.11 -1.35 24.03
N LEU A 13 61.07 -1.51 23.11
CA LEU A 13 60.96 -0.96 21.76
C LEU A 13 59.86 -1.66 20.95
N MET A 14 59.79 -3.00 21.02
CA MET A 14 58.72 -3.79 20.38
C MET A 14 57.33 -3.43 20.91
N LEU A 15 57.22 -3.16 22.21
CA LEU A 15 55.97 -2.73 22.83
C LEU A 15 55.53 -1.34 22.38
N LEU A 16 56.47 -0.38 22.30
CA LEU A 16 56.18 0.96 21.78
C LEU A 16 55.72 0.93 20.32
N LEU A 17 56.39 0.14 19.47
CA LEU A 17 55.99 -0.03 18.07
C LEU A 17 54.63 -0.73 17.94
N SER A 18 54.37 -1.75 18.77
CA SER A 18 53.06 -2.43 18.77
C SER A 18 51.95 -1.46 19.13
N VAL A 19 52.11 -0.69 20.21
CA VAL A 19 51.12 0.32 20.62
C VAL A 19 50.93 1.38 19.54
N PHE A 20 52.01 1.83 18.91
CA PHE A 20 51.96 2.81 17.83
C PHE A 20 51.19 2.33 16.60
N VAL A 21 51.21 1.02 16.30
CA VAL A 21 50.43 0.42 15.21
C VAL A 21 49.00 0.09 15.65
N LEU A 22 48.82 -0.37 16.90
CA LEU A 22 47.52 -0.80 17.41
C LEU A 22 46.55 0.36 17.57
N ILE A 23 47.02 1.52 18.04
CA ILE A 23 46.17 2.70 18.25
C ILE A 23 45.47 3.15 16.94
N PRO A 24 46.18 3.45 15.84
CA PRO A 24 45.54 3.86 14.59
C PRO A 24 44.69 2.73 14.01
N LEU A 25 45.08 1.46 14.18
CA LEU A 25 44.28 0.33 13.73
C LEU A 25 42.93 0.24 14.48
N CYS A 26 42.95 0.38 15.80
CA CYS A 26 41.73 0.42 16.62
C CYS A 26 40.88 1.64 16.26
N ALA A 27 41.49 2.81 16.04
CA ALA A 27 40.77 4.02 15.64
C ALA A 27 40.04 3.83 14.30
N VAL A 28 40.72 3.26 13.30
CA VAL A 28 40.10 2.91 12.01
C VAL A 28 38.98 1.89 12.21
N GLY A 29 39.21 0.84 13.00
CA GLY A 29 38.19 -0.18 13.27
C GLY A 29 36.91 0.41 13.87
N VAL A 30 37.03 1.27 14.89
CA VAL A 30 35.89 1.95 15.52
C VAL A 30 35.18 2.85 14.50
N PHE A 31 35.92 3.65 13.74
CA PHE A 31 35.35 4.53 12.72
C PHE A 31 34.63 3.75 11.61
N SER A 32 35.19 2.62 11.18
CA SER A 32 34.60 1.75 10.18
C SER A 32 33.30 1.11 10.67
N VAL A 33 33.24 0.65 11.92
CA VAL A 33 32.01 0.08 12.49
C VAL A 33 30.91 1.14 12.55
N GLN A 34 31.20 2.34 13.07
CA GLN A 34 30.24 3.43 13.14
C GLN A 34 29.72 3.84 11.75
N THR A 35 30.63 3.93 10.77
CA THR A 35 30.27 4.28 9.38
C THR A 35 29.39 3.19 8.76
N ALA A 36 29.71 1.92 9.01
CA ALA A 36 28.92 0.80 8.49
C ALA A 36 27.52 0.77 9.08
N GLU A 37 27.37 1.00 10.39
CA GLU A 37 26.06 1.09 11.05
C GLU A 37 25.21 2.22 10.46
N ASP A 38 25.77 3.43 10.34
CA ASP A 38 25.09 4.58 9.75
C ASP A 38 24.67 4.31 8.29
N LEU A 39 25.54 3.68 7.50
CA LEU A 39 25.25 3.35 6.11
C LEU A 39 24.12 2.32 6.02
N ILE A 40 24.14 1.27 6.84
CA ILE A 40 23.11 0.23 6.87
C ILE A 40 21.76 0.84 7.27
N LEU A 41 21.72 1.67 8.30
CA LEU A 41 20.48 2.31 8.75
C LEU A 41 19.90 3.22 7.67
N ARG A 42 20.73 4.00 6.99
CA ARG A 42 20.32 4.85 5.86
C ARG A 42 19.77 4.02 4.70
N LEU A 43 20.46 2.95 4.32
CA LEU A 43 20.01 2.07 3.25
C LEU A 43 18.68 1.39 3.60
N ALA A 44 18.55 0.85 4.81
CA ALA A 44 17.31 0.22 5.27
C ALA A 44 16.13 1.20 5.26
N THR A 45 16.34 2.42 5.77
CA THR A 45 15.30 3.47 5.77
C THR A 45 14.90 3.85 4.35
N ASN A 46 15.88 4.15 3.49
CA ASN A 46 15.62 4.51 2.10
C ASN A 46 14.88 3.38 1.36
N HIS A 47 15.25 2.12 1.59
CA HIS A 47 14.58 0.98 0.95
C HIS A 47 13.12 0.84 1.40
N ILE A 48 12.82 1.10 2.68
CA ILE A 48 11.44 1.08 3.18
C ILE A 48 10.66 2.25 2.58
N GLU A 49 11.23 3.45 2.54
CA GLU A 49 10.57 4.63 1.95
C GLU A 49 10.25 4.41 0.47
N HIS A 50 11.21 3.90 -0.31
CA HIS A 50 10.99 3.56 -1.71
C HIS A 50 9.94 2.46 -1.87
N ALA A 51 10.00 1.39 -1.07
CA ALA A 51 9.00 0.33 -1.12
C ALA A 51 7.59 0.85 -0.80
N VAL A 52 7.45 1.72 0.20
CA VAL A 52 6.15 2.33 0.55
C VAL A 52 5.65 3.21 -0.60
N ALA A 53 6.51 4.04 -1.19
CA ALA A 53 6.16 4.87 -2.34
C ALA A 53 5.69 4.03 -3.53
N ASP A 54 6.43 2.97 -3.87
CA ASP A 54 6.07 2.06 -4.97
C ASP A 54 4.72 1.38 -4.71
N LYS A 55 4.46 0.94 -3.47
CA LYS A 55 3.17 0.34 -3.10
C LYS A 55 2.03 1.34 -3.17
N ALA A 56 2.26 2.60 -2.76
CA ALA A 56 1.27 3.66 -2.90
C ALA A 56 0.93 3.90 -4.38
N THR A 57 1.94 4.03 -5.25
CA THR A 57 1.72 4.19 -6.70
C THR A 57 0.97 3.03 -7.32
N LEU A 58 1.29 1.78 -6.92
CA LEU A 58 0.55 0.61 -7.39
C LEU A 58 -0.91 0.60 -6.93
N LEU A 59 -1.18 0.99 -5.69
CA LEU A 59 -2.55 1.10 -5.17
C LEU A 59 -3.33 2.22 -5.87
N GLU A 60 -2.74 3.39 -6.04
CA GLU A 60 -3.34 4.51 -6.78
C GLU A 60 -3.70 4.12 -8.20
N ARG A 61 -2.78 3.46 -8.91
CA ARG A 61 -3.03 2.94 -10.25
C ARG A 61 -4.16 1.91 -10.25
N TRP A 62 -4.12 0.95 -9.33
CA TRP A 62 -5.16 -0.08 -9.25
C TRP A 62 -6.54 0.52 -8.98
N VAL A 63 -6.65 1.49 -8.07
CA VAL A 63 -7.90 2.23 -7.80
C VAL A 63 -8.34 3.03 -9.03
N SER A 64 -7.41 3.70 -9.72
CA SER A 64 -7.69 4.46 -10.94
C SER A 64 -8.24 3.56 -12.06
N GLU A 65 -7.70 2.35 -12.22
CA GLU A 65 -8.22 1.37 -13.16
C GLU A 65 -9.65 0.92 -12.78
N ARG A 66 -9.95 0.69 -11.49
CA ARG A 66 -11.32 0.36 -11.04
C ARG A 66 -12.31 1.51 -11.25
N LYS A 67 -11.84 2.73 -11.09
CA LYS A 67 -12.57 3.97 -11.40
C LYS A 67 -12.94 4.05 -12.88
N ALA A 68 -11.96 3.85 -13.77
CA ALA A 68 -12.18 3.83 -15.21
C ALA A 68 -13.12 2.69 -15.65
N ASP A 69 -12.96 1.49 -15.07
CA ASP A 69 -13.88 0.37 -15.31
C ASP A 69 -15.33 0.76 -14.98
N MET A 70 -15.54 1.42 -13.84
CA MET A 70 -16.88 1.85 -13.42
C MET A 70 -17.47 2.94 -14.32
N GLU A 71 -16.67 3.90 -14.78
CA GLU A 71 -17.11 4.90 -15.77
C GLU A 71 -17.52 4.27 -17.09
N VAL A 72 -16.75 3.29 -17.58
CA VAL A 72 -17.07 2.56 -18.81
C VAL A 72 -18.37 1.77 -18.67
N LEU A 73 -18.56 1.11 -17.51
CA LEU A 73 -19.79 0.38 -17.22
C LEU A 73 -20.99 1.32 -17.17
N ALA A 74 -20.88 2.43 -16.44
CA ALA A 74 -21.96 3.39 -16.27
C ALA A 74 -22.31 4.12 -17.57
N GLY A 75 -21.30 4.47 -18.38
CA GLY A 75 -21.49 5.10 -19.69
C GLY A 75 -21.95 4.13 -20.79
N SER A 76 -22.02 2.82 -20.52
CA SER A 76 -22.48 1.85 -21.51
C SER A 76 -24.00 1.93 -21.70
N SER A 77 -24.45 2.03 -22.95
CA SER A 77 -25.87 2.01 -23.30
C SER A 77 -26.58 0.72 -22.88
N ILE A 78 -25.82 -0.32 -22.56
CA ILE A 78 -26.31 -1.59 -22.05
C ILE A 78 -27.03 -1.41 -20.71
N MET A 79 -26.57 -0.49 -19.86
CA MET A 79 -27.18 -0.24 -18.54
C MET A 79 -28.59 0.33 -18.63
N SER A 80 -28.87 1.17 -19.64
CA SER A 80 -30.17 1.81 -19.82
C SER A 80 -31.18 0.97 -20.62
N LEU A 81 -30.70 -0.04 -21.35
CA LEU A 81 -31.51 -0.87 -22.25
C LEU A 81 -31.97 -2.20 -21.63
N MET A 82 -31.31 -2.67 -20.57
CA MET A 82 -31.60 -3.97 -19.95
C MET A 82 -32.72 -3.87 -18.90
N ASN A 83 -33.62 -4.87 -18.90
CA ASN A 83 -34.55 -5.06 -17.79
C ASN A 83 -33.82 -5.63 -16.55
N GLY A 84 -34.45 -5.55 -15.37
CA GLY A 84 -33.79 -5.88 -14.11
C GLY A 84 -33.20 -7.30 -14.02
N ALA A 85 -33.80 -8.31 -14.66
CA ALA A 85 -33.28 -9.67 -14.66
C ALA A 85 -32.04 -9.83 -15.57
N GLN A 86 -32.06 -9.17 -16.73
CA GLN A 86 -30.91 -9.13 -17.65
C GLN A 86 -29.74 -8.38 -17.03
N LEU A 87 -30.04 -7.28 -16.35
CA LEU A 87 -29.05 -6.44 -15.67
C LEU A 87 -28.37 -7.18 -14.53
N ALA A 88 -29.12 -7.87 -13.66
CA ALA A 88 -28.55 -8.72 -12.62
C ALA A 88 -27.62 -9.81 -13.18
N SER A 89 -28.04 -10.49 -14.25
CA SER A 89 -27.22 -11.53 -14.90
C SER A 89 -25.94 -10.95 -15.52
N TYR A 90 -26.01 -9.74 -16.07
CA TYR A 90 -24.87 -9.03 -16.62
C TYR A 90 -23.86 -8.61 -15.54
N LEU A 91 -24.34 -8.04 -14.42
CA LEU A 91 -23.49 -7.66 -13.28
C LEU A 91 -22.80 -8.88 -12.65
N GLU A 92 -23.48 -10.01 -12.53
CA GLU A 92 -22.86 -11.26 -12.07
C GLU A 92 -21.80 -11.79 -13.06
N SER A 93 -22.02 -11.63 -14.37
CA SER A 93 -21.01 -11.96 -15.38
C SER A 93 -19.75 -11.09 -15.26
N ILE A 94 -19.91 -9.77 -15.04
CA ILE A 94 -18.80 -8.85 -14.79
C ILE A 94 -18.05 -9.27 -13.54
N LYS A 95 -18.76 -9.48 -12.43
CA LYS A 95 -18.17 -9.92 -11.16
C LYS A 95 -17.38 -11.23 -11.34
N GLY A 96 -17.96 -12.21 -12.04
CA GLY A 96 -17.31 -13.49 -12.35
C GLY A 96 -16.10 -13.39 -13.27
N HIS A 97 -16.11 -12.43 -14.21
CA HIS A 97 -15.01 -12.18 -15.14
C HIS A 97 -13.82 -11.51 -14.44
N TYR A 98 -14.07 -10.40 -13.75
CA TYR A 98 -13.00 -9.59 -13.15
C TYR A 98 -12.50 -10.16 -11.81
N LYS A 99 -13.36 -10.81 -11.01
CA LYS A 99 -13.00 -11.43 -9.71
C LYS A 99 -12.38 -10.49 -8.66
N VAL A 100 -12.39 -9.18 -8.90
CA VAL A 100 -11.89 -8.14 -7.99
C VAL A 100 -13.00 -7.44 -7.21
N TYR A 101 -14.25 -7.63 -7.62
CA TYR A 101 -15.41 -7.01 -6.98
C TYR A 101 -16.07 -8.00 -6.03
N SER A 102 -16.21 -7.61 -4.76
CA SER A 102 -17.01 -8.36 -3.79
C SER A 102 -18.51 -8.28 -4.11
N ASP A 103 -18.94 -7.14 -4.65
CA ASP A 103 -20.31 -6.86 -5.10
C ASP A 103 -20.33 -5.78 -6.19
N ILE A 104 -21.39 -5.78 -7.00
CA ILE A 104 -21.71 -4.69 -7.92
C ILE A 104 -23.20 -4.43 -7.83
N SER A 105 -23.58 -3.18 -7.59
CA SER A 105 -24.96 -2.78 -7.36
C SER A 105 -25.33 -1.49 -8.07
N ILE A 106 -26.60 -1.37 -8.45
CA ILE A 106 -27.22 -0.16 -8.99
C ILE A 106 -28.15 0.39 -7.92
N VAL A 107 -28.01 1.68 -7.64
CA VAL A 107 -28.75 2.40 -6.60
C VAL A 107 -29.58 3.50 -7.26
N SER A 108 -30.85 3.59 -6.90
CA SER A 108 -31.77 4.66 -7.28
C SER A 108 -31.36 5.99 -6.67
N VAL A 109 -31.87 7.09 -7.21
CA VAL A 109 -31.78 8.44 -6.62
C VAL A 109 -32.40 8.55 -5.23
N ASP A 110 -33.31 7.63 -4.90
CA ASP A 110 -33.95 7.52 -3.59
C ASP A 110 -33.13 6.67 -2.59
N GLY A 111 -31.91 6.26 -2.96
CA GLY A 111 -31.04 5.43 -2.12
C GLY A 111 -31.43 3.95 -2.09
N GLU A 112 -32.45 3.55 -2.85
CA GLU A 112 -32.87 2.15 -2.94
C GLU A 112 -31.95 1.38 -3.88
N THR A 113 -31.44 0.23 -3.42
CA THR A 113 -30.72 -0.70 -4.31
C THR A 113 -31.70 -1.34 -5.30
N LEU A 114 -31.62 -0.93 -6.56
CA LEU A 114 -32.43 -1.49 -7.65
C LEU A 114 -31.97 -2.92 -7.99
N HIS A 115 -30.65 -3.13 -8.02
CA HIS A 115 -30.01 -4.42 -8.29
C HIS A 115 -28.69 -4.54 -7.54
N GLY A 116 -28.35 -5.71 -7.01
CA GLY A 116 -27.07 -5.97 -6.33
C GLY A 116 -27.06 -7.34 -5.66
N SER A 117 -25.88 -7.93 -5.43
CA SER A 117 -25.79 -9.22 -4.75
C SER A 117 -25.84 -9.08 -3.22
N PHE A 118 -25.63 -7.87 -2.67
CA PHE A 118 -25.87 -7.58 -1.26
C PHE A 118 -27.33 -7.24 -0.98
N GLY A 119 -28.05 -8.20 -0.40
CA GLY A 119 -29.40 -8.00 0.11
C GLY A 119 -29.41 -7.22 1.42
N LYS A 120 -29.57 -5.89 1.35
CA LYS A 120 -30.39 -5.06 2.25
C LYS A 120 -30.16 -3.59 1.90
N SER A 121 -31.26 -2.88 1.63
CA SER A 121 -31.32 -1.43 1.52
C SER A 121 -30.82 -0.80 2.83
N LEU A 122 -29.58 -0.30 2.83
CA LEU A 122 -29.08 0.60 3.86
C LEU A 122 -29.31 2.02 3.33
N PRO A 123 -29.81 2.96 4.15
CA PRO A 123 -29.96 4.34 3.70
C PRO A 123 -28.59 4.96 3.42
N PHE A 124 -28.29 5.20 2.14
CA PHE A 124 -27.02 5.78 1.68
C PHE A 124 -27.00 7.33 1.72
N GLU A 125 -28.09 7.97 2.13
CA GLU A 125 -28.29 9.43 2.11
C GLU A 125 -27.24 10.23 2.90
N GLY A 126 -26.60 9.60 3.90
CA GLY A 126 -25.54 10.20 4.70
C GLY A 126 -24.13 10.05 4.14
N GLU A 127 -23.96 9.24 3.09
CA GLU A 127 -22.64 8.84 2.59
C GLU A 127 -22.12 9.82 1.52
N SER A 128 -20.84 10.21 1.63
CA SER A 128 -20.22 11.17 0.70
C SER A 128 -20.19 10.65 -0.73
N TRP A 129 -19.84 9.37 -0.91
CA TRP A 129 -19.76 8.73 -2.22
C TRP A 129 -21.10 8.75 -2.96
N TYR A 130 -22.21 8.57 -2.23
CA TYR A 130 -23.55 8.56 -2.81
C TYR A 130 -23.92 9.97 -3.29
N ARG A 131 -23.70 10.98 -2.44
CA ARG A 131 -23.95 12.39 -2.78
C ARG A 131 -23.12 12.86 -3.98
N ASP A 132 -21.83 12.55 -3.99
CA ASP A 132 -20.94 12.93 -5.10
C ASP A 132 -21.37 12.28 -6.42
N SER A 133 -21.84 11.03 -6.37
CA SER A 133 -22.37 10.33 -7.54
C SER A 133 -23.68 10.95 -8.05
N LEU A 134 -24.57 11.39 -7.16
CA LEU A 134 -25.79 12.12 -7.55
C LEU A 134 -25.48 13.47 -8.21
N GLU A 135 -24.36 14.09 -7.86
CA GLU A 135 -23.86 15.32 -8.50
C GLU A 135 -23.13 15.05 -9.83
N GLY A 136 -23.20 13.82 -10.35
CA GLY A 136 -22.60 13.46 -11.63
C GLY A 136 -21.09 13.24 -11.58
N ARG A 137 -20.52 13.02 -10.39
CA ARG A 137 -19.07 12.78 -10.23
C ARG A 137 -18.78 11.32 -9.90
N LEU A 138 -17.68 10.80 -10.43
CA LEU A 138 -17.11 9.55 -9.96
C LEU A 138 -16.64 9.73 -8.51
N ALA A 139 -17.11 8.86 -7.62
CA ALA A 139 -16.84 8.97 -6.19
C ALA A 139 -16.31 7.66 -5.60
N MET A 140 -15.62 7.77 -4.47
CA MET A 140 -15.11 6.63 -3.72
C MET A 140 -15.39 6.86 -2.24
N SER A 141 -15.88 5.83 -1.55
CA SER A 141 -16.09 5.90 -0.11
C SER A 141 -14.77 5.79 0.66
N ASP A 142 -14.80 6.18 1.92
CA ASP A 142 -13.80 5.72 2.89
C ASP A 142 -13.87 4.19 3.06
N ILE A 143 -12.82 3.63 3.65
CA ILE A 143 -12.77 2.20 3.98
C ILE A 143 -13.70 1.93 5.18
N GLN A 144 -14.64 1.02 4.99
CA GLN A 144 -15.59 0.55 5.99
C GLN A 144 -15.31 -0.92 6.35
N LEU A 145 -15.75 -1.36 7.53
CA LEU A 145 -15.64 -2.75 7.97
C LEU A 145 -16.96 -3.48 7.72
N ASP A 146 -16.93 -4.54 6.93
CA ASP A 146 -18.00 -5.51 6.87
C ASP A 146 -17.87 -6.43 8.10
N ARG A 147 -18.74 -6.23 9.09
CA ARG A 147 -18.73 -7.04 10.32
C ARG A 147 -19.17 -8.48 10.11
N GLU A 148 -19.95 -8.75 9.07
CA GLU A 148 -20.42 -10.11 8.77
C GLU A 148 -19.30 -10.94 8.14
N ARG A 149 -18.49 -10.32 7.28
CA ARG A 149 -17.36 -10.97 6.60
C ARG A 149 -16.03 -10.84 7.35
N GLY A 150 -15.92 -9.88 8.26
CA GLY A 150 -14.65 -9.56 8.93
C GLY A 150 -13.63 -8.92 7.99
N GLU A 151 -14.10 -8.30 6.90
CA GLU A 151 -13.26 -7.74 5.84
C GLU A 151 -13.49 -6.24 5.70
N SER A 152 -12.42 -5.50 5.44
CA SER A 152 -12.50 -4.08 5.10
C SER A 152 -12.83 -3.92 3.62
N PHE A 153 -13.70 -2.99 3.29
CA PHE A 153 -14.13 -2.74 1.93
C PHE A 153 -14.35 -1.24 1.70
N PHE A 154 -14.37 -0.83 0.44
CA PHE A 154 -14.72 0.52 0.03
C PHE A 154 -15.58 0.43 -1.25
N ARG A 155 -16.30 1.50 -1.57
CA ARG A 155 -17.20 1.58 -2.73
C ARG A 155 -16.63 2.57 -3.73
N ILE A 156 -16.79 2.26 -5.02
CA ILE A 156 -16.59 3.20 -6.13
C ILE A 156 -17.95 3.32 -6.81
N SER A 157 -18.41 4.56 -7.02
CA SER A 157 -19.70 4.84 -7.65
C SER A 157 -19.53 5.81 -8.80
N ALA A 158 -20.15 5.51 -9.93
CA ALA A 158 -20.26 6.39 -11.09
C ALA A 158 -21.74 6.72 -11.34
N PRO A 159 -22.07 7.94 -11.78
CA PRO A 159 -23.42 8.29 -12.21
C PRO A 159 -23.82 7.49 -13.46
N LEU A 160 -25.08 7.06 -13.51
CA LEU A 160 -25.73 6.49 -14.69
C LEU A 160 -26.43 7.56 -15.51
#